data_AF-A0A1J4X5B1-F1
#
_entry.id   AF-A0A1J4X5B1-F1
#
_cell.length_a   1.000
_cell.length_b   1.000
_cell.length_c   1.000
_cell.angle_alpha   90.00
_cell.angle_beta   90.00
_cell.angle_gamma   90.00
#
_symmetry.space_group_name_H-M   'P 1'
#
loop_
_entity.id
_entity.type
_entity.pdbx_description
1 polymer ?
#
loop_
_entity_poly.entity_id
_entity_poly.type
_entity_poly.pdbx_seq_one_letter_code
_entity_poly.pdbx_strand_id
1 'polypeptide(L)'
;MILTRKLVASLHGGFVRDPIEVEAISLTNSPGAVSWSISDQVFTISVDGGAPAALPLGGILVSDVVAWILGLGLTAAALQQPDMGAETLLDDSGEVAVSGGVVWTSFTDPTWALLDAFAFELQGIRGSIGNMRADLGLSTASGEWLDFHGAHYGVARTAGESDPDYAARIVATATKTLLTNRTLENAITGAIQATSVVVADAGLLSFPHYLNGYYTLGGVYPIGYLPGGSPAIDATILAPIPQGESEAIVGGRARSVIEFTRAAGVAVRSLSVNGVPA
;
A
#
# COMPACT_ATOMS: atom_id res chain seq x y z
N MET A 1 9.68 -24.80 -6.34
CA MET A 1 8.98 -25.92 -5.64
C MET A 1 9.41 -26.24 -4.20
N ILE A 2 10.42 -25.60 -3.58
CA ILE A 2 10.68 -25.78 -2.12
C ILE A 2 9.42 -25.54 -1.27
N LEU A 3 8.60 -24.55 -1.65
CA LEU A 3 7.37 -24.23 -0.95
C LEU A 3 6.27 -25.29 -1.17
N THR A 4 6.11 -25.81 -2.39
CA THR A 4 5.19 -26.91 -2.73
C THR A 4 5.46 -28.13 -1.88
N ARG A 5 6.73 -28.54 -1.74
CA ARG A 5 7.13 -29.65 -0.85
C ARG A 5 6.75 -29.41 0.61
N LYS A 6 6.88 -28.16 1.11
CA LYS A 6 6.45 -27.80 2.47
C LYS A 6 4.93 -27.87 2.65
N LEU A 7 4.16 -27.43 1.65
CA LEU A 7 2.70 -27.51 1.67
C LEU A 7 2.24 -28.97 1.68
N VAL A 8 2.81 -29.81 0.82
CA VAL A 8 2.52 -31.24 0.74
C VAL A 8 2.85 -31.94 2.06
N ALA A 9 3.99 -31.62 2.67
CA ALA A 9 4.40 -32.17 3.97
C ALA A 9 3.42 -31.80 5.11
N SER A 10 2.69 -30.69 4.96
CA SER A 10 1.71 -30.21 5.95
C SER A 10 0.34 -30.88 5.82
N LEU A 11 0.09 -31.63 4.74
CA LEU A 11 -1.16 -32.37 4.56
C LEU A 11 -1.28 -33.54 5.55
N HIS A 12 -2.51 -33.89 5.93
CA HIS A 12 -2.76 -35.09 6.75
C HIS A 12 -2.36 -36.38 6.02
N GLY A 13 -2.18 -37.49 6.75
CA GLY A 13 -1.65 -38.75 6.21
C GLY A 13 -2.45 -39.43 5.08
N GLY A 14 -3.71 -39.03 4.84
CA GLY A 14 -4.53 -39.57 3.74
C GLY A 14 -4.22 -39.03 2.34
N PHE A 15 -3.32 -38.06 2.19
CA PHE A 15 -2.93 -37.52 0.88
C PHE A 15 -1.63 -38.16 0.38
N VAL A 16 -1.53 -38.34 -0.93
CA VAL A 16 -0.27 -38.71 -1.59
C VAL A 16 0.69 -37.54 -1.45
N ARG A 17 1.88 -37.81 -0.87
CA ARG A 17 2.91 -36.80 -0.63
C ARG A 17 4.04 -36.84 -1.66
N ASP A 18 4.10 -37.92 -2.42
CA ASP A 18 5.07 -38.12 -3.49
C ASP A 18 4.56 -37.42 -4.76
N PRO A 19 5.40 -36.68 -5.50
CA PRO A 19 5.02 -36.06 -6.78
C PRO A 19 4.56 -37.05 -7.86
N ILE A 20 4.84 -38.35 -7.73
CA ILE A 20 4.68 -39.34 -8.80
C ILE A 20 5.43 -38.84 -10.04
N GLU A 21 6.75 -38.98 -9.98
CA GLU A 21 7.68 -38.44 -10.97
C GLU A 21 7.58 -39.20 -12.31
N VAL A 22 7.54 -38.45 -13.40
CA VAL A 22 7.68 -38.95 -14.77
C VAL A 22 8.84 -38.27 -15.46
N GLU A 23 9.59 -39.00 -16.26
CA GLU A 23 10.69 -38.45 -17.05
C GLU A 23 10.12 -37.56 -18.17
N ALA A 24 10.40 -36.27 -18.11
CA ALA A 24 9.79 -35.28 -19.01
C ALA A 24 10.72 -34.94 -20.17
N ILE A 25 11.98 -34.61 -19.88
CA ILE A 25 12.95 -34.16 -20.86
C ILE A 25 14.27 -34.89 -20.64
N SER A 26 14.89 -35.40 -21.71
CA SER A 26 16.28 -35.84 -21.68
C SER A 26 17.18 -34.90 -22.45
N LEU A 27 18.33 -34.58 -21.86
CA LEU A 27 19.48 -34.00 -22.53
C LEU A 27 20.45 -35.16 -22.83
N THR A 28 20.84 -35.32 -24.09
CA THR A 28 21.71 -36.44 -24.51
C THR A 28 23.10 -36.01 -24.91
N ASN A 29 23.24 -34.78 -25.42
CA ASN A 29 24.54 -34.27 -25.84
C ASN A 29 24.58 -32.76 -25.73
N SER A 30 25.72 -32.26 -25.25
CA SER A 30 26.04 -30.85 -25.18
C SER A 30 27.43 -30.59 -25.76
N PRO A 31 27.62 -29.48 -26.49
CA PRO A 31 28.93 -29.10 -27.03
C PRO A 31 29.92 -28.65 -25.94
N GLY A 32 29.40 -28.34 -24.73
CA GLY A 32 30.13 -27.85 -23.57
C GLY A 32 29.58 -28.44 -22.27
N ALA A 33 30.21 -28.14 -21.14
CA ALA A 33 29.66 -28.47 -19.82
C ALA A 33 28.39 -27.66 -19.58
N VAL A 34 27.33 -28.29 -19.12
CA VAL A 34 26.03 -27.66 -18.91
C VAL A 34 25.73 -27.59 -17.42
N SER A 35 25.40 -26.41 -16.94
CA SER A 35 24.82 -26.22 -15.60
C SER A 35 23.38 -25.76 -15.72
N TRP A 36 22.52 -26.25 -14.84
CA TRP A 36 21.10 -25.88 -14.84
C TRP A 36 20.55 -25.64 -13.44
N SER A 37 19.44 -24.92 -13.41
CA SER A 37 18.58 -24.79 -12.25
C SER A 37 17.14 -24.62 -12.72
N ILE A 38 16.25 -25.46 -12.21
CA ILE A 38 14.80 -25.31 -12.29
C ILE A 38 14.37 -24.87 -10.90
N SER A 39 13.94 -23.62 -10.79
CA SER A 39 13.47 -23.06 -9.52
C SER A 39 12.46 -21.98 -9.80
N ASP A 40 11.44 -21.90 -8.95
CA ASP A 40 10.43 -20.82 -8.98
C ASP A 40 9.79 -20.64 -10.37
N GLN A 41 9.48 -21.75 -11.05
CA GLN A 41 8.92 -21.78 -12.41
C GLN A 41 9.80 -21.10 -13.47
N VAL A 42 11.12 -21.05 -13.25
CA VAL A 42 12.11 -20.59 -14.21
C VAL A 42 13.14 -21.67 -14.44
N PHE A 43 13.33 -22.06 -15.69
CA PHE A 43 14.43 -22.91 -16.10
C PHE A 43 15.60 -22.02 -16.54
N THR A 44 16.69 -22.08 -15.78
CA THR A 44 17.96 -21.46 -16.11
C THR A 44 18.98 -22.49 -16.57
N ILE A 45 19.69 -22.22 -17.67
CA ILE A 45 20.75 -23.08 -18.20
C ILE A 45 21.96 -22.24 -18.63
N SER A 46 23.17 -22.74 -18.39
CA SER A 46 24.42 -22.13 -18.83
C SER A 46 25.33 -23.20 -19.42
N VAL A 47 26.04 -22.84 -20.50
CA VAL A 47 27.01 -23.69 -21.19
C VAL A 47 28.40 -23.11 -20.99
N ASP A 48 29.35 -23.94 -20.53
CA ASP A 48 30.75 -23.60 -20.25
C ASP A 48 30.92 -22.37 -19.34
N GLY A 49 30.01 -22.17 -18.39
CA GLY A 49 30.02 -21.02 -17.48
C GLY A 49 29.72 -19.68 -18.16
N GLY A 50 29.15 -19.71 -19.37
CA GLY A 50 28.66 -18.54 -20.08
C GLY A 50 27.46 -17.86 -19.39
N ALA A 51 26.98 -16.77 -20.00
CA ALA A 51 25.80 -16.07 -19.49
C ALA A 51 24.59 -17.02 -19.43
N PRO A 52 23.92 -17.13 -18.27
CA PRO A 52 22.78 -18.03 -18.14
C PRO A 52 21.61 -17.55 -18.98
N ALA A 53 21.02 -18.49 -19.73
CA ALA A 53 19.75 -18.30 -20.42
C ALA A 53 18.62 -18.73 -19.48
N ALA A 54 17.57 -17.92 -19.37
CA ALA A 54 16.42 -18.18 -18.51
C ALA A 54 15.13 -18.26 -19.31
N LEU A 55 14.29 -19.24 -19.00
CA LEU A 55 12.97 -19.46 -19.60
C LEU A 55 11.91 -19.54 -18.48
N PRO A 56 10.95 -18.61 -18.44
CA PRO A 56 9.76 -18.76 -17.62
C PRO A 56 8.93 -19.95 -18.11
N LEU A 57 8.50 -20.81 -17.19
CA LEU A 57 7.78 -22.05 -17.50
C LEU A 57 6.25 -21.87 -17.52
N GLY A 58 5.75 -20.74 -17.02
CA GLY A 58 4.32 -20.49 -16.92
C GLY A 58 3.64 -20.37 -18.28
N GLY A 59 2.64 -21.23 -18.53
CA GLY A 59 1.78 -21.16 -19.70
C GLY A 59 2.41 -21.67 -21.01
N ILE A 60 3.54 -22.38 -20.92
CA ILE A 60 4.18 -23.06 -22.05
C ILE A 60 4.19 -24.58 -21.82
N LEU A 61 4.42 -25.35 -22.87
CA LEU A 61 4.45 -26.81 -22.79
C LEU A 61 5.88 -27.34 -22.62
N VAL A 62 6.01 -28.59 -22.15
CA VAL A 62 7.29 -29.31 -22.10
C VAL A 62 7.95 -29.35 -23.48
N SER A 63 7.18 -29.50 -24.57
CA SER A 63 7.69 -29.41 -25.94
C SER A 63 8.32 -28.06 -26.29
N ASP A 64 7.79 -26.97 -25.74
CA ASP A 64 8.31 -25.62 -25.98
C ASP A 64 9.65 -25.42 -25.26
N VAL A 65 9.79 -25.99 -24.06
CA VAL A 65 11.08 -26.03 -23.34
C VAL A 65 12.12 -26.80 -24.16
N VAL A 66 11.76 -27.95 -24.72
CA VAL A 66 12.67 -28.72 -25.60
C VAL A 66 13.07 -27.89 -26.82
N ALA A 67 12.12 -27.24 -27.50
CA ALA A 67 12.41 -26.38 -28.64
C ALA A 67 13.34 -25.21 -28.27
N TRP A 68 13.15 -24.61 -27.09
CA TRP A 68 14.03 -23.57 -26.56
C TRP A 68 15.45 -24.10 -26.30
N ILE A 69 15.60 -25.27 -25.67
CA ILE A 69 16.90 -25.92 -25.43
C ILE A 69 17.61 -26.21 -26.77
N LEU A 70 16.89 -26.73 -27.78
CA LEU A 70 17.42 -26.95 -29.12
C LEU A 70 17.90 -25.62 -29.76
N GLY A 71 17.17 -24.53 -29.53
CA GLY A 71 17.56 -23.18 -29.96
C GLY A 71 18.87 -22.67 -29.34
N LEU A 72 19.27 -23.20 -28.19
CA LEU A 72 20.57 -22.92 -27.55
C LEU A 72 21.72 -23.77 -28.13
N GLY A 73 21.45 -24.63 -29.11
CA GLY A 73 22.43 -25.53 -29.72
C GLY A 73 22.71 -26.80 -28.92
N LEU A 74 21.85 -27.12 -27.94
CA LEU A 74 21.91 -28.34 -27.15
C LEU A 74 21.04 -29.44 -27.77
N THR A 75 21.29 -30.72 -27.44
CA THR A 75 20.46 -31.84 -27.91
C THR A 75 19.55 -32.34 -26.80
N ALA A 76 18.26 -32.02 -26.89
CA ALA A 76 17.24 -32.48 -25.94
C ALA A 76 16.03 -33.11 -26.65
N ALA A 77 15.32 -33.99 -25.95
CA ALA A 77 14.09 -34.62 -26.41
C ALA A 77 13.07 -34.71 -25.28
N ALA A 78 11.78 -34.55 -25.61
CA ALA A 78 10.71 -34.91 -24.69
C ALA A 78 10.59 -36.43 -24.60
N LEU A 79 10.45 -36.96 -23.39
CA LEU A 79 10.34 -38.39 -23.12
C LEU A 79 8.88 -38.82 -22.94
N GLN A 80 8.21 -38.26 -21.93
CA GLN A 80 6.80 -38.54 -21.65
C GLN A 80 5.98 -37.25 -21.66
N GLN A 81 4.75 -37.35 -22.19
CA GLN A 81 3.71 -36.31 -22.14
C GLN A 81 4.22 -34.90 -22.57
N PRO A 82 4.68 -34.73 -23.83
CA PRO A 82 5.22 -33.45 -24.32
C PRO A 82 4.22 -32.29 -24.25
N ASP A 83 2.93 -32.60 -24.23
CA ASP A 83 1.83 -31.64 -24.20
C ASP A 83 1.44 -31.22 -22.77
N MET A 84 2.18 -31.64 -21.73
CA MET A 84 2.01 -31.14 -20.38
C MET A 84 2.55 -29.72 -20.24
N GLY A 85 1.93 -28.95 -19.33
CA GLY A 85 2.44 -27.63 -18.95
C GLY A 85 3.84 -27.75 -18.35
N ALA A 86 4.77 -26.90 -18.76
CA ALA A 86 6.15 -26.95 -18.31
C ALA A 86 6.30 -26.57 -16.82
N GLU A 87 5.29 -25.91 -16.24
CA GLU A 87 5.19 -25.68 -14.80
C GLU A 87 5.20 -26.97 -13.96
N THR A 88 4.98 -28.14 -14.57
CA THR A 88 5.06 -29.42 -13.86
C THR A 88 6.48 -29.92 -13.63
N LEU A 89 7.49 -29.30 -14.24
CA LEU A 89 8.89 -29.66 -14.05
C LEU A 89 9.30 -29.48 -12.59
N LEU A 90 9.92 -30.51 -12.02
CA LEU A 90 10.35 -30.50 -10.63
C LEU A 90 11.59 -29.61 -10.45
N ASP A 91 11.67 -28.94 -9.30
CA ASP A 91 12.90 -28.23 -8.91
C ASP A 91 14.08 -29.20 -8.93
N ASP A 92 15.08 -28.86 -9.71
CA ASP A 92 16.31 -29.62 -9.83
C ASP A 92 17.46 -28.68 -10.24
N SER A 93 18.68 -29.00 -9.83
CA SER A 93 19.85 -28.23 -10.19
C SER A 93 21.06 -29.14 -10.27
N GLY A 94 21.93 -28.88 -11.22
CA GLY A 94 23.12 -29.69 -11.39
C GLY A 94 24.06 -29.18 -12.46
N GLU A 95 25.09 -29.98 -12.68
CA GLU A 95 26.08 -29.78 -13.72
C GLU A 95 26.39 -31.12 -14.39
N VAL A 96 26.56 -31.10 -15.70
CA VAL A 96 26.94 -32.25 -16.50
C VAL A 96 28.08 -31.87 -17.44
N ALA A 97 29.13 -32.70 -17.45
CA ALA A 97 30.28 -32.49 -18.31
C ALA A 97 29.94 -32.73 -19.80
N VAL A 98 30.82 -32.27 -20.69
CA VAL A 98 30.76 -32.55 -22.13
C VAL A 98 30.63 -34.07 -22.33
N SER A 99 29.50 -34.54 -22.90
CA SER A 99 29.08 -35.95 -23.10
C SER A 99 28.29 -36.67 -22.00
N GLY A 100 27.93 -36.00 -20.89
CA GLY A 100 26.96 -36.58 -19.96
C GLY A 100 25.51 -36.32 -20.38
N GLY A 101 24.60 -37.18 -19.91
CA GLY A 101 23.15 -36.99 -20.07
C GLY A 101 22.48 -36.59 -18.76
N VAL A 102 21.41 -35.82 -18.85
CA VAL A 102 20.53 -35.51 -17.72
C VAL A 102 19.09 -35.79 -18.12
N VAL A 103 18.29 -36.27 -17.18
CA VAL A 103 16.84 -36.42 -17.33
C VAL A 103 16.18 -35.53 -16.30
N TRP A 104 15.34 -34.62 -16.75
CA TRP A 104 14.50 -33.79 -15.90
C TRP A 104 13.11 -34.41 -15.78
N THR A 105 12.59 -34.41 -14.56
CA THR A 105 11.32 -35.04 -14.22
C THR A 105 10.22 -34.01 -14.00
N SER A 106 8.97 -34.44 -14.22
CA SER A 106 7.76 -33.69 -13.89
C SER A 106 6.90 -34.47 -12.90
N PHE A 107 6.04 -33.77 -12.16
CA PHE A 107 4.99 -34.42 -11.35
C PHE A 107 3.71 -34.63 -12.17
N THR A 108 2.97 -35.69 -11.86
CA THR A 108 1.65 -35.98 -12.47
C THR A 108 0.50 -35.99 -11.46
N ASP A 109 0.82 -35.94 -10.17
CA ASP A 109 -0.18 -35.97 -9.11
C ASP A 109 -1.00 -34.66 -9.05
N PRO A 110 -2.35 -34.72 -9.03
CA PRO A 110 -3.19 -33.53 -9.01
C PRO A 110 -3.12 -32.76 -7.68
N THR A 111 -2.75 -33.41 -6.57
CA THR A 111 -2.51 -32.73 -5.28
C THR A 111 -1.31 -31.81 -5.41
N TRP A 112 -0.25 -32.29 -6.06
CA TRP A 112 0.92 -31.48 -6.37
C TRP A 112 0.58 -30.32 -7.30
N ALA A 113 -0.21 -30.54 -8.34
CA ALA A 113 -0.67 -29.46 -9.23
C ALA A 113 -1.40 -28.35 -8.46
N LEU A 114 -2.34 -28.71 -7.58
CA LEU A 114 -3.08 -27.76 -6.77
C LEU A 114 -2.18 -27.01 -5.78
N LEU A 115 -1.30 -27.73 -5.09
CA LEU A 115 -0.42 -27.13 -4.09
C LEU A 115 0.69 -26.29 -4.71
N ASP A 116 1.12 -26.59 -5.94
CA ASP A 116 2.09 -25.76 -6.64
C ASP A 116 1.48 -24.41 -7.03
N ALA A 117 0.24 -24.40 -7.51
CA ALA A 117 -0.49 -23.16 -7.76
C ALA A 117 -0.60 -22.30 -6.50
N PHE A 118 -0.89 -22.89 -5.34
CA PHE A 118 -0.87 -22.15 -4.07
C PHE A 118 0.52 -21.69 -3.64
N ALA A 119 1.56 -22.51 -3.88
CA ALA A 119 2.93 -22.12 -3.60
C ALA A 119 3.33 -20.88 -4.43
N PHE A 120 2.97 -20.86 -5.71
CA PHE A 120 3.21 -19.72 -6.60
C PHE A 120 2.58 -18.43 -6.06
N GLU A 121 1.29 -18.46 -5.70
CA GLU A 121 0.59 -17.30 -5.13
C GLU A 121 1.21 -16.85 -3.80
N LEU A 122 1.53 -17.79 -2.90
CA LEU A 122 2.17 -17.49 -1.62
C LEU A 122 3.56 -16.86 -1.79
N GLN A 123 4.30 -17.24 -2.83
CA GLN A 123 5.58 -16.65 -3.16
C GLN A 123 5.42 -15.21 -3.67
N GLY A 124 4.39 -14.96 -4.50
CA GLY A 124 3.99 -13.61 -4.89
C GLY A 124 3.66 -12.74 -3.66
N ILE A 125 2.83 -13.24 -2.76
CA ILE A 125 2.48 -12.55 -1.50
C ILE A 125 3.72 -12.30 -0.65
N ARG A 126 4.65 -13.26 -0.53
CA ARG A 126 5.89 -13.08 0.22
C ARG A 126 6.74 -11.94 -0.36
N GLY A 127 6.79 -11.81 -1.69
CA GLY A 127 7.41 -10.66 -2.36
C GLY A 127 6.75 -9.35 -1.94
N SER A 128 5.42 -9.29 -1.99
CA SER A 128 4.65 -8.11 -1.59
C SER A 128 4.83 -7.74 -0.12
N ILE A 129 4.95 -8.72 0.79
CA ILE A 129 5.26 -8.46 2.22
C ILE A 129 6.58 -7.70 2.39
N GLY A 130 7.57 -7.95 1.52
CA GLY A 130 8.85 -7.21 1.53
C GLY A 130 8.65 -5.71 1.30
N ASN A 131 7.67 -5.34 0.48
CA ASN A 131 7.34 -3.95 0.15
C ASN A 131 6.37 -3.33 1.17
N MET A 132 5.67 -4.13 1.97
CA MET A 132 4.66 -3.67 2.92
C MET A 132 5.18 -2.60 3.89
N ARG A 133 6.46 -2.65 4.27
CA ARG A 133 7.05 -1.60 5.12
C ARG A 133 7.08 -0.24 4.42
N ALA A 134 7.38 -0.20 3.13
CA ALA A 134 7.36 1.03 2.34
C ALA A 134 5.91 1.52 2.14
N ASP A 135 4.98 0.59 1.93
CA ASP A 135 3.55 0.91 1.76
C ASP A 135 2.89 1.45 3.05
N LEU A 136 3.39 1.07 4.22
CA LEU A 136 2.93 1.62 5.51
C LEU A 136 3.40 3.06 5.77
N GLY A 137 4.46 3.53 5.11
CA GLY A 137 5.00 4.86 5.30
C GLY A 137 4.38 5.87 4.34
N LEU A 138 3.76 6.94 4.84
CA LEU A 138 3.18 8.02 4.01
C LEU A 138 4.17 8.64 3.01
N SER A 139 5.47 8.67 3.34
CA SER A 139 6.53 9.21 2.48
C SER A 139 7.00 8.26 1.39
N THR A 140 6.63 6.98 1.47
CA THR A 140 7.13 5.90 0.60
C THR A 140 6.00 5.13 -0.09
N ALA A 141 4.77 5.22 0.42
CA ALA A 141 3.59 4.63 -0.18
C ALA A 141 3.27 5.29 -1.52
N SER A 142 2.71 4.51 -2.44
CA SER A 142 2.30 4.97 -3.77
C SER A 142 1.00 4.29 -4.18
N GLY A 143 0.32 4.85 -5.19
CA GLY A 143 -0.90 4.28 -5.75
C GLY A 143 -1.99 4.01 -4.70
N GLU A 144 -2.48 2.76 -4.67
CA GLU A 144 -3.59 2.32 -3.81
C GLU A 144 -3.30 2.43 -2.31
N TRP A 145 -2.05 2.19 -1.89
CA TRP A 145 -1.69 2.28 -0.48
C TRP A 145 -1.71 3.72 0.01
N LEU A 146 -1.30 4.66 -0.85
CA LEU A 146 -1.42 6.09 -0.55
C LEU A 146 -2.89 6.53 -0.50
N ASP A 147 -3.76 5.95 -1.33
CA ASP A 147 -5.20 6.17 -1.26
C ASP A 147 -5.82 5.62 0.03
N PHE A 148 -5.37 4.45 0.46
CA PHE A 148 -5.75 3.88 1.75
C PHE A 148 -5.39 4.81 2.91
N HIS A 149 -4.16 5.35 2.92
CA HIS A 149 -3.76 6.34 3.92
C HIS A 149 -4.63 7.60 3.86
N GLY A 150 -4.88 8.15 2.67
CA GLY A 150 -5.74 9.31 2.52
C GLY A 150 -7.15 9.05 3.04
N ALA A 151 -7.75 7.91 2.73
CA ALA A 151 -9.04 7.50 3.27
C ALA A 151 -9.02 7.39 4.81
N HIS A 152 -7.95 6.83 5.39
CA HIS A 152 -7.77 6.74 6.84
C HIS A 152 -7.72 8.12 7.52
N TYR A 153 -7.03 9.08 6.91
CA TYR A 153 -6.93 10.46 7.42
C TYR A 153 -8.05 11.39 6.94
N GLY A 154 -9.04 10.88 6.20
CA GLY A 154 -10.16 11.68 5.67
C GLY A 154 -9.79 12.68 4.57
N VAL A 155 -8.69 12.42 3.86
CA VAL A 155 -8.17 13.27 2.77
C VAL A 155 -8.43 12.55 1.45
N ALA A 156 -9.46 12.94 0.71
CA ALA A 156 -9.75 12.37 -0.61
C ALA A 156 -8.77 12.89 -1.67
N ARG A 157 -8.32 12.04 -2.60
CA ARG A 157 -7.46 12.41 -3.73
C ARG A 157 -8.21 13.30 -4.72
N THR A 158 -7.55 14.34 -5.21
CA THR A 158 -8.09 15.21 -6.26
C THR A 158 -7.81 14.60 -7.64
N ALA A 159 -8.71 14.81 -8.60
CA ALA A 159 -8.50 14.31 -9.96
C ALA A 159 -7.20 14.90 -10.57
N GLY A 160 -6.31 14.01 -11.05
CA GLY A 160 -5.02 14.40 -11.63
C GLY A 160 -3.92 14.77 -10.62
N GLU A 161 -4.16 14.60 -9.33
CA GLU A 161 -3.15 14.84 -8.29
C GLU A 161 -2.05 13.77 -8.31
N SER A 162 -0.79 14.21 -8.22
CA SER A 162 0.37 13.31 -8.18
C SER A 162 0.53 12.67 -6.80
N ASP A 163 1.14 11.48 -6.73
CA ASP A 163 1.41 10.81 -5.45
C ASP A 163 2.23 11.68 -4.46
N PRO A 164 3.31 12.38 -4.88
CA PRO A 164 4.06 13.25 -3.97
C PRO A 164 3.22 14.40 -3.40
N ASP A 165 2.40 15.05 -4.22
CA ASP A 165 1.55 16.16 -3.78
C ASP A 165 0.46 15.66 -2.82
N TYR A 166 -0.14 14.52 -3.14
CA TYR A 166 -1.17 13.90 -2.32
C TYR A 166 -0.62 13.47 -0.95
N ALA A 167 0.55 12.82 -0.92
CA ALA A 167 1.24 12.45 0.32
C ALA A 167 1.54 13.66 1.20
N ALA A 168 2.06 14.74 0.61
CA ALA A 168 2.32 15.99 1.33
C ALA A 168 1.05 16.59 1.93
N ARG A 169 -0.07 16.54 1.19
CA ARG A 169 -1.38 17.03 1.67
C ARG A 169 -1.95 16.18 2.80
N ILE A 170 -1.79 14.86 2.75
CA ILE A 170 -2.18 13.97 3.85
C ILE A 170 -1.39 14.33 5.11
N VAL A 171 -0.06 14.46 5.00
CA VAL A 171 0.80 14.86 6.13
C VAL A 171 0.40 16.22 6.68
N ALA A 172 0.21 17.22 5.80
CA ALA A 172 -0.20 18.56 6.20
C ALA A 172 -1.56 18.55 6.92
N THR A 173 -2.49 17.69 6.51
CA THR A 173 -3.80 17.56 7.16
C THR A 173 -3.71 16.84 8.49
N ALA A 174 -2.98 15.71 8.55
CA ALA A 174 -2.82 14.92 9.76
C ALA A 174 -2.03 15.65 10.85
N THR A 175 -1.06 16.48 10.46
CA THR A 175 -0.25 17.29 11.39
C THR A 175 -0.82 18.68 11.64
N LYS A 176 -1.94 19.05 10.97
CA LYS A 176 -2.62 20.31 11.24
C LYS A 176 -3.05 20.32 12.71
N THR A 177 -2.47 21.22 13.50
CA THR A 177 -2.93 21.47 14.86
C THR A 177 -4.32 22.06 14.81
N LEU A 178 -5.37 21.24 14.89
CA LEU A 178 -6.73 21.74 15.01
C LEU A 178 -6.89 22.40 16.39
N LEU A 179 -7.79 23.39 16.49
CA LEU A 179 -8.36 23.86 17.78
C LEU A 179 -7.52 24.81 18.65
N THR A 180 -6.51 25.51 18.10
CA THR A 180 -5.88 26.62 18.82
C THR A 180 -6.22 27.96 18.17
N ASN A 181 -6.33 29.02 18.98
CA ASN A 181 -6.55 30.39 18.48
C ASN A 181 -5.49 30.79 17.45
N ARG A 182 -4.23 30.36 17.65
CA ARG A 182 -3.14 30.58 16.70
C ARG A 182 -3.33 29.86 15.36
N THR A 183 -3.89 28.65 15.37
CA THR A 183 -4.24 27.95 14.11
C THR A 183 -5.34 28.68 13.37
N LEU A 184 -6.37 29.17 14.09
CA LEU A 184 -7.46 29.95 13.49
C LEU A 184 -6.94 31.25 12.90
N GLU A 185 -6.07 31.98 13.63
CA GLU A 185 -5.41 33.19 13.15
C GLU A 185 -4.63 32.94 11.85
N ASN A 186 -3.80 31.89 11.81
CA ASN A 186 -3.02 31.53 10.64
C ASN A 186 -3.91 31.12 9.45
N ALA A 187 -4.97 30.35 9.70
CA ALA A 187 -5.91 29.91 8.67
C ALA A 187 -6.67 31.09 8.05
N ILE A 188 -7.16 32.02 8.87
CA ILE A 188 -7.83 33.24 8.41
C ILE A 188 -6.84 34.11 7.64
N THR A 189 -5.64 34.34 8.18
CA THR A 189 -4.59 35.15 7.54
C THR A 189 -4.26 34.63 6.15
N GLY A 190 -4.07 33.32 5.98
CA GLY A 190 -3.79 32.72 4.68
C GLY A 190 -4.96 32.79 3.69
N ALA A 191 -6.20 32.63 4.18
CA ALA A 191 -7.38 32.57 3.31
C ALA A 191 -7.82 33.93 2.76
N ILE A 192 -7.66 35.01 3.53
CA ILE A 192 -8.13 36.36 3.15
C ILE A 192 -7.01 37.40 3.09
N GLN A 193 -5.75 36.97 3.16
CA GLN A 193 -4.57 37.85 3.14
C GLN A 193 -4.67 38.99 4.17
N ALA A 194 -5.18 38.67 5.37
CA ALA A 194 -5.35 39.66 6.42
C ALA A 194 -4.01 40.23 6.87
N THR A 195 -3.98 41.53 7.14
CA THR A 195 -2.81 42.23 7.70
C THR A 195 -2.60 41.84 9.16
N SER A 196 -3.70 41.60 9.89
CA SER A 196 -3.66 41.11 11.28
C SER A 196 -4.95 40.37 11.60
N VAL A 197 -4.83 39.28 12.34
CA VAL A 197 -5.95 38.52 12.89
C VAL A 197 -5.66 38.26 14.35
N VAL A 198 -6.65 38.53 15.20
CA VAL A 198 -6.61 38.16 16.62
C VAL A 198 -7.84 37.30 16.90
N VAL A 199 -7.61 36.08 17.39
CA VAL A 199 -8.66 35.20 17.88
C VAL A 199 -8.49 35.04 19.38
N ALA A 200 -9.52 35.42 20.11
CA ALA A 200 -9.55 35.29 21.56
C ALA A 200 -10.70 34.38 21.98
N ASP A 201 -10.48 33.62 23.05
CA ASP A 201 -11.57 32.95 23.73
C ASP A 201 -12.45 34.03 24.37
N ALA A 202 -13.77 33.93 24.16
CA ALA A 202 -14.71 34.82 24.81
C ALA A 202 -14.52 34.72 26.32
N GLY A 203 -14.25 35.85 26.97
CA GLY A 203 -14.03 35.90 28.42
C GLY A 203 -15.14 35.19 29.18
N LEU A 204 -14.76 34.18 29.97
CA LEU A 204 -15.68 33.42 30.81
C LEU A 204 -16.17 34.33 31.93
N LEU A 205 -17.47 34.60 31.98
CA LEU A 205 -18.08 35.09 33.22
C LEU A 205 -17.76 34.06 34.30
N SER A 206 -17.15 34.52 35.39
CA SER A 206 -16.38 33.77 36.39
C SER A 206 -17.06 32.50 36.94
N PHE A 207 -16.92 31.34 36.30
CA PHE A 207 -17.09 30.00 36.90
C PHE A 207 -16.30 28.94 36.11
N PRO A 208 -15.78 27.87 36.76
CA PRO A 208 -14.75 27.04 36.15
C PRO A 208 -15.34 25.84 35.37
N HIS A 209 -14.62 25.47 34.30
CA HIS A 209 -14.69 24.22 33.53
C HIS A 209 -15.65 24.18 32.32
N TYR A 210 -15.11 24.57 31.17
CA TYR A 210 -15.58 24.13 29.86
C TYR A 210 -14.90 22.82 29.49
N LEU A 211 -15.42 21.72 30.02
CA LEU A 211 -15.07 20.38 29.55
C LEU A 211 -16.20 19.91 28.64
N ASN A 212 -15.99 19.95 27.33
CA ASN A 212 -16.85 19.22 26.40
C ASN A 212 -16.39 17.76 26.39
N GLY A 213 -16.94 16.96 27.31
CA GLY A 213 -16.63 15.55 27.44
C GLY A 213 -17.42 14.94 28.60
N TYR A 214 -18.03 13.77 28.37
CA TYR A 214 -18.55 12.93 29.44
C TYR A 214 -17.37 12.42 30.27
N TYR A 215 -17.08 13.05 31.41
CA TYR A 215 -16.24 12.44 32.43
C TYR A 215 -17.11 11.58 33.34
N THR A 216 -17.10 10.27 33.13
CA THR A 216 -17.54 9.33 34.17
C THR A 216 -16.37 9.09 35.12
N LEU A 217 -16.18 9.97 36.09
CA LEU A 217 -15.42 9.62 37.29
C LEU A 217 -16.28 8.69 38.15
N GLY A 218 -16.10 7.38 37.99
CA GLY A 218 -16.63 6.39 38.92
C GLY A 218 -18.15 6.16 38.92
N GLY A 219 -18.88 6.64 37.93
CA GLY A 219 -20.23 6.11 37.60
C GLY A 219 -21.40 6.47 38.52
N VAL A 220 -21.37 7.54 39.32
CA VAL A 220 -22.48 7.79 40.29
C VAL A 220 -23.24 9.13 40.17
N TYR A 221 -22.84 10.13 39.37
CA TYR A 221 -23.71 11.32 39.20
C TYR A 221 -23.66 11.93 37.79
N PRO A 222 -24.80 12.02 37.07
CA PRO A 222 -24.92 12.96 35.97
C PRO A 222 -25.02 14.37 36.57
N ILE A 223 -23.98 15.19 36.40
CA ILE A 223 -24.09 16.62 36.68
C ILE A 223 -25.06 17.19 35.65
N GLY A 224 -26.22 17.62 36.12
CA GLY A 224 -27.27 18.22 35.32
C GLY A 224 -26.77 19.43 34.55
N TYR A 225 -27.21 19.50 33.29
CA TYR A 225 -27.07 20.62 32.37
C TYR A 225 -27.50 21.94 33.05
N LEU A 226 -26.53 22.72 33.50
CA LEU A 226 -26.74 24.15 33.69
C LEU A 226 -26.50 24.82 32.32
N PRO A 227 -27.36 25.73 31.85
CA PRO A 227 -27.18 26.44 30.59
C PRO A 227 -26.03 27.46 30.74
N GLY A 228 -24.79 26.97 30.84
CA GLY A 228 -23.58 27.73 30.66
C GLY A 228 -23.35 27.90 29.16
N GLY A 229 -23.22 29.14 28.70
CA GLY A 229 -23.13 29.48 27.28
C GLY A 229 -22.05 28.66 26.57
N SER A 230 -22.30 28.22 25.33
CA SER A 230 -21.35 27.42 24.56
C SER A 230 -19.96 28.06 24.53
N PRO A 231 -18.86 27.28 24.56
CA PRO A 231 -17.52 27.84 24.40
C PRO A 231 -17.52 28.66 23.12
N ALA A 232 -17.09 29.92 23.20
CA ALA A 232 -17.20 30.83 22.09
C ALA A 232 -15.93 31.63 21.88
N ILE A 233 -15.68 32.01 20.63
CA ILE A 233 -14.52 32.80 20.23
C ILE A 233 -14.95 34.14 19.67
N ASP A 234 -14.10 35.14 19.89
CA ASP A 234 -14.17 36.45 19.26
C ASP A 234 -13.00 36.60 18.29
N ALA A 235 -13.31 37.00 17.05
CA ALA A 235 -12.30 37.22 16.03
C ALA A 235 -12.33 38.68 15.55
N THR A 236 -11.18 39.34 15.64
CA THR A 236 -10.96 40.69 15.10
C THR A 236 -9.97 40.62 13.95
N ILE A 237 -10.40 41.13 12.79
CA ILE A 237 -9.66 41.01 11.54
C ILE A 237 -9.37 42.40 10.99
N LEU A 238 -8.11 42.65 10.65
CA LEU A 238 -7.68 43.77 9.83
C LEU A 238 -7.24 43.22 8.48
N ALA A 239 -7.98 43.55 7.43
CA ALA A 239 -7.74 43.00 6.09
C ALA A 239 -8.01 44.04 5.00
N PRO A 240 -7.25 44.01 3.89
CA PRO A 240 -7.61 44.79 2.71
C PRO A 240 -8.96 44.33 2.17
N ILE A 241 -9.82 45.28 1.80
CA ILE A 241 -11.09 44.98 1.13
C ILE A 241 -10.85 45.06 -0.39
N PRO A 242 -10.98 43.95 -1.14
CA PRO A 242 -10.85 43.97 -2.58
C PRO A 242 -11.83 44.94 -3.23
N GLN A 243 -11.43 45.56 -4.34
CA GLN A 243 -12.27 46.54 -5.04
C GLN A 243 -13.60 45.90 -5.46
N GLY A 244 -14.72 46.48 -5.00
CA GLY A 244 -16.07 45.98 -5.29
C GLY A 244 -16.61 44.96 -4.28
N GLU A 245 -15.83 44.60 -3.25
CA GLU A 245 -16.31 43.81 -2.13
C GLU A 245 -16.66 44.68 -0.91
N SER A 246 -17.35 44.08 0.07
CA SER A 246 -17.67 44.69 1.36
C SER A 246 -17.07 43.86 2.51
N GLU A 247 -16.96 44.47 3.68
CA GLU A 247 -16.52 43.83 4.93
C GLU A 247 -17.35 42.57 5.25
N ALA A 248 -18.64 42.54 4.88
CA ALA A 248 -19.51 41.38 5.05
C ALA A 248 -19.09 40.18 4.18
N ILE A 249 -18.63 40.43 2.95
CA ILE A 249 -18.15 39.36 2.05
C ILE A 249 -16.83 38.79 2.58
N VAL A 250 -15.90 39.67 3.00
CA VAL A 250 -14.64 39.26 3.61
C VAL A 250 -14.88 38.49 4.91
N GLY A 251 -15.78 38.98 5.76
CA GLY A 251 -16.19 38.34 7.00
C GLY A 251 -16.87 37.00 6.78
N GLY A 252 -17.71 36.85 5.74
CA GLY A 252 -18.30 35.57 5.35
C GLY A 252 -17.25 34.51 5.01
N ARG A 253 -16.19 34.89 4.27
CA ARG A 253 -15.06 33.99 3.98
C ARG A 253 -14.31 33.61 5.26
N ALA A 254 -13.99 34.58 6.11
CA ALA A 254 -13.33 34.33 7.39
C ALA A 254 -14.17 33.39 8.29
N ARG A 255 -15.49 33.60 8.34
CA ARG A 255 -16.41 32.74 9.09
C ARG A 255 -16.39 31.31 8.57
N SER A 256 -16.42 31.10 7.26
CA SER A 256 -16.32 29.75 6.67
C SER A 256 -15.02 29.04 7.04
N VAL A 257 -13.90 29.77 7.07
CA VAL A 257 -12.59 29.23 7.49
C VAL A 257 -12.59 28.84 8.97
N ILE A 258 -13.21 29.67 9.82
CA ILE A 258 -13.37 29.40 11.25
C ILE A 258 -14.26 28.16 11.46
N GLU A 259 -15.42 28.10 10.81
CA GLU A 259 -16.35 26.95 10.88
C GLU A 259 -15.71 25.64 10.47
N PHE A 260 -14.85 25.67 9.43
CA PHE A 260 -14.12 24.49 8.99
C PHE A 260 -12.98 24.07 9.94
N THR A 261 -12.43 25.00 10.72
CA THR A 261 -11.21 24.78 11.52
C THR A 261 -11.48 24.65 13.03
N ARG A 262 -12.64 25.11 13.50
CA ARG A 262 -13.01 25.10 14.94
C ARG A 262 -13.42 23.70 15.43
N ALA A 263 -13.45 23.54 16.75
CA ALA A 263 -13.95 22.33 17.38
C ALA A 263 -15.47 22.26 17.28
N ALA A 264 -15.99 21.05 17.16
CA ALA A 264 -17.41 20.80 17.34
C ALA A 264 -17.88 21.35 18.70
N GLY A 265 -18.92 22.20 18.67
CA GLY A 265 -19.48 22.84 19.85
C GLY A 265 -18.87 24.20 20.25
N VAL A 266 -17.82 24.68 19.56
CA VAL A 266 -17.29 26.03 19.75
C VAL A 266 -18.03 27.01 18.84
N ALA A 267 -18.73 28.00 19.40
CA ALA A 267 -19.47 29.00 18.63
C ALA A 267 -18.60 30.23 18.28
N VAL A 268 -18.90 30.92 17.20
CA VAL A 268 -18.37 32.28 16.98
C VAL A 268 -19.32 33.25 17.68
N ARG A 269 -18.83 33.95 18.71
CA ARG A 269 -19.62 34.96 19.44
C ARG A 269 -19.61 36.28 18.69
N SER A 270 -18.44 36.74 18.29
CA SER A 270 -18.28 37.96 17.51
C SER A 270 -17.21 37.80 16.45
N LEU A 271 -17.46 38.44 15.31
CA LEU A 271 -16.54 38.57 14.20
C LEU A 271 -16.59 40.02 13.75
N SER A 272 -15.43 40.66 13.60
CA SER A 272 -15.34 42.00 13.05
C SER A 272 -14.22 42.09 12.02
N VAL A 273 -14.47 42.85 10.96
CA VAL A 273 -13.51 43.15 9.89
C VAL A 273 -13.35 44.66 9.82
N ASN A 274 -12.13 45.16 9.99
CA ASN A 274 -11.80 46.59 10.03
C ASN A 274 -12.68 47.41 11.01
N GLY A 275 -13.07 46.78 12.13
CA GLY A 275 -13.94 47.38 13.14
C GLY A 275 -15.44 47.32 12.82
N VAL A 276 -15.83 46.76 11.68
CA VAL A 276 -17.24 46.55 11.30
C VAL A 276 -17.67 45.14 11.68
N PRO A 277 -18.79 44.95 12.41
CA PRO A 277 -19.34 43.64 12.70
C PRO A 277 -19.69 42.86 11.42
N ALA A 278 -19.36 41.57 11.39
CA ALA A 278 -19.54 40.69 10.23
C ALA A 278 -20.24 39.36 10.55
#